data_AF-A0A9D6I2A3-F1
#
_entry.id   AF-A0A9D6I2A3-F1
#
_cell.length_a   1.000
_cell.length_b   1.000
_cell.length_c   1.000
_cell.angle_alpha   90.00
_cell.angle_beta   90.00
_cell.angle_gamma   90.00
#
_symmetry.space_group_name_H-M   'P 1'
#
loop_
_entity.id
_entity.type
_entity.pdbx_description
1 polymer ?
#
loop_
_entity_poly.entity_id
_entity_poly.type
_entity_poly.pdbx_seq_one_letter_code
_entity_poly.pdbx_strand_id
1 'polypeptide(L)'
;MKTLELAKATAPLADYARDVKKGPVVLTSGGRPVAALVAVENADLETVALSNHPRFLALIERSRARQKSEGGISSEEMRRRLGLKRATRRR
;
A
#
# COMPACT_ATOMS: atom_id res chain seq x y z
N MET A 1 14.28 -8.11 -4.54
CA MET A 1 13.30 -8.92 -3.80
C MET A 1 13.90 -10.28 -3.56
N LYS A 2 14.00 -10.73 -2.32
CA LYS A 2 14.54 -12.05 -1.93
C LYS A 2 13.37 -13.00 -1.63
N THR A 3 13.50 -14.28 -1.95
CA THR A 3 12.50 -15.30 -1.63
C THR A 3 13.09 -16.31 -0.64
N LEU A 4 12.33 -16.69 0.38
CA LEU A 4 12.76 -17.62 1.42
C LEU A 4 11.64 -18.65 1.68
N GLU A 5 11.97 -19.93 1.59
CA GLU A 5 11.07 -21.00 1.98
C GLU A 5 10.97 -21.07 3.51
N LEU A 6 9.75 -21.07 4.05
CA LEU A 6 9.49 -21.07 5.50
C LEU A 6 10.15 -22.25 6.20
N ALA A 7 10.17 -23.43 5.58
CA ALA A 7 10.84 -24.61 6.13
C ALA A 7 12.37 -24.44 6.27
N LYS A 8 12.96 -23.47 5.56
CA LYS A 8 14.39 -23.11 5.63
C LYS A 8 14.63 -21.85 6.48
N ALA A 9 13.58 -21.21 6.99
CA ALA A 9 13.65 -20.00 7.79
C ALA A 9 13.92 -20.31 9.27
N THR A 10 15.05 -20.95 9.57
CA THR A 10 15.39 -21.44 10.92
C THR A 10 16.13 -20.45 11.80
N ALA A 11 16.61 -19.33 11.24
CA ALA A 11 17.29 -18.30 12.02
C ALA A 11 16.29 -17.42 12.79
N PRO A 12 16.73 -16.70 13.84
CA PRO A 12 15.89 -15.72 14.52
C PRO A 12 15.31 -14.67 13.56
N LEU A 13 14.05 -14.25 13.80
CA LEU A 13 13.38 -13.24 12.98
C LEU A 13 14.18 -11.93 12.85
N ALA A 14 14.92 -11.57 13.90
CA ALA A 14 15.78 -10.39 13.91
C ALA A 14 16.85 -10.42 12.79
N ASP A 15 17.36 -11.60 12.42
CA ASP A 15 18.36 -11.73 11.36
C ASP A 15 17.75 -11.47 10.00
N TYR A 16 16.56 -12.01 9.74
CA TYR A 16 15.80 -11.73 8.52
C TYR A 16 15.35 -10.26 8.44
N ALA A 17 15.01 -9.64 9.57
CA ALA A 17 14.64 -8.22 9.61
C ALA A 17 15.80 -7.30 9.20
N ARG A 18 17.06 -7.65 9.50
CA ARG A 18 18.23 -6.87 9.03
C ARG A 18 18.40 -6.94 7.51
N ASP A 19 18.09 -8.09 6.90
CA ASP A 19 18.17 -8.28 5.45
C ASP A 19 17.15 -7.41 4.69
N VAL A 20 16.02 -7.08 5.31
CA VAL A 20 14.92 -6.32 4.70
C VAL A 20 15.32 -4.89 4.34
N LYS A 21 16.36 -4.35 4.98
CA LYS A 21 16.97 -3.06 4.58
C LYS A 21 17.45 -3.05 3.14
N LYS A 22 17.80 -4.20 2.58
CA LYS A 22 18.25 -4.36 1.18
C LYS A 22 17.08 -4.60 0.21
N GLY A 23 15.86 -4.70 0.73
CA GLY A 23 14.62 -4.89 -0.03
C GLY A 23 13.70 -5.97 0.56
N PRO A 24 12.45 -6.07 0.09
CA PRO A 24 11.47 -7.01 0.61
C PRO A 24 11.92 -8.47 0.55
N VAL A 25 11.57 -9.22 1.59
CA VAL A 25 11.73 -10.68 1.67
C VAL A 25 10.36 -11.33 1.58
N VAL A 26 10.16 -12.17 0.57
CA VAL A 26 8.93 -12.96 0.38
C VAL A 26 9.12 -14.33 1.00
N LEU A 27 8.21 -14.71 1.88
CA LEU A 27 8.16 -16.02 2.52
C LEU A 27 7.26 -16.95 1.69
N THR A 28 7.76 -18.13 1.36
CA THR A 28 7.01 -19.17 0.62
C THR A 28 6.73 -20.40 1.47
N SER A 29 5.64 -21.09 1.18
CA SER A 29 5.35 -22.44 1.68
C SER A 29 5.09 -23.35 0.47
N GLY A 30 5.95 -24.35 0.27
CA GLY A 30 5.89 -25.22 -0.91
C GLY A 30 6.02 -24.43 -2.22
N GLY A 31 6.87 -23.40 -2.24
CA GLY A 31 7.06 -22.51 -3.39
C GLY A 31 5.95 -21.49 -3.65
N ARG A 32 4.86 -21.48 -2.87
CA ARG A 32 3.80 -20.47 -2.99
C ARG A 32 4.05 -19.31 -2.02
N PRO A 33 3.99 -18.03 -2.44
CA PRO A 33 4.09 -16.89 -1.54
C PRO A 33 2.97 -16.91 -0.50
N VAL A 34 3.32 -16.74 0.78
CA VAL A 34 2.36 -16.75 1.89
C VAL A 34 2.47 -15.53 2.81
N ALA A 35 3.64 -14.90 2.85
CA ALA A 35 3.86 -13.67 3.62
C ALA A 35 4.99 -12.84 3.01
N ALA A 36 5.11 -11.59 3.42
CA ALA A 36 6.23 -10.73 3.08
C ALA A 36 6.70 -9.95 4.31
N LEU A 37 8.02 -9.82 4.43
CA LEU A 37 8.66 -8.93 5.38
C LEU A 37 9.17 -7.71 4.63
N VAL A 38 8.63 -6.54 5.00
CA VAL A 38 8.92 -5.25 4.38
C VAL A 38 9.40 -4.26 5.44
N ALA A 39 10.34 -3.39 5.07
CA ALA A 39 10.79 -2.33 5.97
C ALA A 39 9.66 -1.30 6.08
N VAL A 40 9.39 -0.83 7.29
CA VAL A 40 8.36 0.19 7.52
C VAL A 40 8.75 1.53 6.87
N GLU A 41 10.05 1.81 6.68
CA GLU A 41 10.51 2.96 5.90
C GLU A 41 10.09 2.89 4.42
N ASN A 42 9.87 1.69 3.88
CA ASN A 42 9.41 1.47 2.52
C ASN A 42 7.87 1.32 2.43
N ALA A 43 7.17 1.28 3.56
CA ALA A 43 5.71 1.25 3.66
C ALA A 43 5.28 1.62 5.09
N ASP A 44 4.53 2.70 5.26
CA ASP A 44 3.92 3.02 6.55
C ASP A 44 2.86 1.96 6.95
N LEU A 45 2.51 1.94 8.24
CA LEU A 45 1.56 0.96 8.77
C LEU A 45 0.19 1.09 8.10
N GLU A 46 -0.19 2.32 7.79
CA GLU A 46 -1.42 2.67 7.09
C GLU A 46 -1.45 2.06 5.69
N THR A 47 -0.35 2.11 4.94
CA THR A 47 -0.21 1.53 3.60
C THR A 47 -0.34 0.02 3.67
N VAL A 48 0.32 -0.63 4.63
CA VAL A 48 0.22 -2.09 4.80
C VAL A 48 -1.22 -2.50 5.16
N ALA A 49 -1.86 -1.77 6.08
CA ALA A 49 -3.22 -2.03 6.50
C ALA A 49 -4.22 -1.84 5.35
N LEU A 50 -4.16 -0.70 4.64
CA LEU A 50 -5.09 -0.36 3.56
C LEU A 50 -4.89 -1.22 2.31
N SER A 51 -3.64 -1.57 1.96
CA SER A 51 -3.33 -2.40 0.79
C SER A 51 -3.86 -3.82 0.90
N ASN A 52 -4.15 -4.29 2.12
CA ASN A 52 -4.71 -5.61 2.36
C ASN A 52 -6.17 -5.58 2.84
N HIS A 53 -6.81 -4.42 2.92
CA HIS A 53 -8.19 -4.30 3.43
C HIS A 53 -9.22 -4.51 2.31
N PRO A 54 -10.00 -5.62 2.28
CA PRO A 54 -10.80 -5.99 1.12
C PRO A 54 -11.85 -4.94 0.72
N ARG A 55 -12.53 -4.34 1.70
CA ARG A 55 -13.53 -3.29 1.41
C ARG A 55 -12.91 -2.00 0.88
N PHE A 56 -11.66 -1.71 1.27
CA PHE A 56 -10.97 -0.51 0.82
C PHE A 56 -10.54 -0.71 -0.64
N LEU A 57 -9.95 -1.86 -0.95
CA LEU A 57 -9.63 -2.25 -2.32
C LEU A 57 -10.86 -2.22 -3.23
N ALA A 58 -11.99 -2.79 -2.79
CA ALA A 58 -13.24 -2.74 -3.56
C ALA A 58 -13.74 -1.31 -3.80
N LEU A 59 -13.59 -0.41 -2.82
CA LEU A 59 -13.92 1.02 -2.98
C LEU A 59 -13.01 1.69 -4.00
N ILE A 60 -11.70 1.42 -3.96
CA ILE A 60 -10.72 1.97 -4.89
C ILE A 60 -10.99 1.47 -6.31
N GLU A 61 -11.23 0.18 -6.51
CA GLU A 61 -11.55 -0.37 -7.84
C GLU A 61 -12.83 0.23 -8.41
N ARG A 62 -13.89 0.35 -7.61
CA ARG A 62 -15.11 1.04 -8.03
C ARG A 62 -14.83 2.49 -8.43
N SER A 63 -14.02 3.21 -7.63
CA SER A 63 -13.66 4.60 -7.91
C SER A 63 -12.85 4.75 -9.21
N ARG A 64 -11.90 3.84 -9.46
CA ARG A 64 -11.10 3.80 -10.70
C ARG A 64 -11.96 3.52 -11.92
N ALA A 65 -12.86 2.54 -11.83
CA ALA A 65 -13.81 2.22 -12.90
C ALA A 65 -14.69 3.43 -13.23
N ARG A 66 -15.26 4.09 -12.21
CA ARG A 66 -16.06 5.31 -12.38
C ARG A 66 -15.26 6.45 -13.00
N GLN A 67 -14.03 6.69 -12.53
CA GLN A 67 -13.19 7.76 -13.06
C GLN A 67 -12.79 7.51 -14.52
N LYS A 68 -12.61 6.25 -14.92
CA LYS A 68 -12.36 5.87 -16.32
C LYS A 68 -13.59 6.10 -17.22
N SER A 69 -14.81 5.85 -16.73
CA SER A 69 -16.04 5.99 -17.52
C SER A 69 -16.62 7.41 -17.54
N GLU A 70 -16.60 8.10 -16.40
CA GLU A 70 -17.26 9.40 -16.19
C GLU A 70 -16.27 10.56 -16.13
N GLY A 71 -14.97 10.29 -15.99
CA GLY A 71 -13.95 11.30 -15.74
C GLY A 71 -13.86 11.74 -14.28
N GLY A 72 -12.93 12.65 -14.01
CA GLY A 72 -12.76 13.30 -12.71
C GLY A 72 -13.42 14.68 -12.64
N ILE A 73 -13.40 15.29 -11.46
CA ILE A 73 -13.74 16.70 -11.28
C ILE A 73 -12.49 17.50 -10.94
N SER A 74 -12.47 18.78 -11.30
CA SER A 74 -11.36 19.66 -10.91
C SER A 74 -11.38 19.92 -9.40
N SER A 75 -10.21 20.28 -8.87
CA SER A 75 -10.07 20.71 -7.48
C SER A 75 -10.91 21.95 -7.13
N GLU A 76 -11.25 22.78 -8.13
CA GLU A 76 -12.15 23.93 -7.97
C GLU A 76 -13.62 23.50 -7.90
N GLU A 77 -14.03 22.61 -8.81
CA GLU A 77 -15.36 22.00 -8.80
C GLU A 77 -15.65 21.29 -7.48
N MET A 78 -14.69 20.49 -7.00
CA MET A 78 -14.80 19.77 -5.74
C MET A 78 -15.03 20.70 -4.55
N ARG A 79 -14.26 21.81 -4.48
CA ARG A 79 -14.42 22.81 -3.41
C ARG A 79 -15.77 23.50 -3.48
N ARG A 80 -16.25 23.85 -4.68
CA ARG A 80 -17.58 24.43 -4.88
C ARG A 80 -18.68 23.51 -4.35
N ARG A 81 -18.63 22.22 -4.66
CA ARG A 81 -19.60 21.20 -4.17
C ARG A 81 -19.57 21.04 -2.65
N LEU A 82 -18.41 21.23 -2.03
CA LEU A 82 -18.21 21.15 -0.58
C LEU A 82 -18.40 22.50 0.15
N GLY A 83 -18.75 23.58 -0.56
CA GLY A 83 -18.88 24.91 0.03
C GLY A 83 -17.57 25.52 0.55
N LEU A 84 -16.42 25.03 0.07
CA LEU A 84 -15.10 25.47 0.54
C LEU A 84 -14.63 26.71 -0.25
N LYS A 85 -14.28 27.78 0.47
CA LYS A 85 -13.68 28.99 -0.14
C LYS A 85 -12.28 28.69 -0.66
N ARG A 86 -11.84 29.38 -1.73
CA ARG A 86 -10.46 29.30 -2.23
C ARG A 86 -9.50 29.71 -1.11
N ALA A 87 -8.50 28.87 -0.82
CA ALA A 87 -7.41 29.26 0.07
C ALA A 87 -6.67 30.43 -0.57
N THR A 88 -6.68 31.59 0.09
CA THR A 88 -5.89 32.75 -0.30
C THR A 88 -4.42 32.34 -0.26
N ARG A 89 -3.73 32.39 -1.40
CA ARG A 89 -2.32 32.06 -1.51
C ARG A 89 -1.55 33.12 -0.70
N ARG A 90 -1.15 32.80 0.54
CA ARG A 90 -0.18 33.61 1.27
C ARG A 90 1.13 33.53 0.48
N ARG A 91 1.55 34.68 -0.06
CA ARG A 91 2.85 34.88 -0.69
C ARG A 91 3.95 34.84 0.36
#